data_AF-A0A2M9PE39-F1
#
_entry.id   AF-A0A2M9PE39-F1
#
_cell.length_a   1.000
_cell.length_b   1.000
_cell.length_c   1.000
_cell.angle_alpha   90.00
_cell.angle_beta   90.00
_cell.angle_gamma   90.00
#
_symmetry.space_group_name_H-M   'P 1'
#
loop_
_entity.id
_entity.type
_entity.pdbx_description
1 polymer ?
#
loop_
_entity_poly.entity_id
_entity_poly.type
_entity_poly.pdbx_seq_one_letter_code
_entity_poly.pdbx_strand_id
1 'polypeptide(L)'
;MAFELFGVHLWGEREEDDPFEVIDPLPFTVAFHVSGDDEALQGALESASGLYEGQDRPASGTGGLLARARGDYRRILAALYDNAYYGGEISIKLAGQEASEMTLDARLPANVPVVIRVKPGPRFKFGVARIVNPPPVKVGEDDEVEDKVGDAFRPGERANARRHHRRSSRL
;
A
#
# COMPACT_ATOMS: atom_id res chain seq x y z
N MET A 1 -15.27 43.30 5.34
CA MET A 1 -16.50 43.39 6.16
C MET A 1 -17.44 42.30 5.66
N ALA A 2 -17.90 41.42 6.54
CA ALA A 2 -18.79 40.30 6.22
C ALA A 2 -20.05 40.38 7.10
N PHE A 3 -21.20 39.94 6.58
CA PHE A 3 -22.49 39.95 7.28
C PHE A 3 -23.06 38.53 7.32
N GLU A 4 -23.49 38.06 8.49
CA GLU A 4 -24.09 36.75 8.68
C GLU A 4 -25.58 36.89 9.02
N LEU A 5 -26.45 36.23 8.25
CA LEU A 5 -27.88 36.16 8.52
C LEU A 5 -28.35 34.72 8.24
N PHE A 6 -28.74 34.01 9.30
CA PHE A 6 -29.28 32.63 9.25
C PHE A 6 -28.36 31.56 8.63
N GLY A 7 -27.04 31.67 8.76
CA GLY A 7 -26.09 30.61 8.38
C GLY A 7 -25.85 30.42 6.88
N VAL A 8 -26.31 31.36 6.04
CA VAL A 8 -26.00 31.38 4.60
C VAL A 8 -25.00 32.49 4.34
N HIS A 9 -23.76 32.13 3.97
CA HIS A 9 -22.75 33.09 3.54
C HIS A 9 -23.03 33.48 2.09
N LEU A 10 -23.42 34.73 1.88
CA LEU A 10 -23.90 35.13 0.57
C LEU A 10 -22.76 35.40 -0.41
N TRP A 11 -21.64 36.03 -0.06
CA TRP A 11 -20.54 36.23 -1.03
C TRP A 11 -19.22 36.50 -0.30
N GLY A 12 -18.14 35.89 -0.80
CA GLY A 12 -16.78 35.95 -0.24
C GLY A 12 -16.12 34.58 -0.42
N GLU A 13 -14.90 34.53 -0.96
CA GLU A 13 -14.13 33.29 -1.00
C GLU A 13 -14.03 32.76 0.42
N ARG A 14 -14.53 31.54 0.61
CA ARG A 14 -14.28 30.77 1.81
C ARG A 14 -12.77 30.54 1.79
N GLU A 15 -12.00 31.23 2.63
CA GLU A 15 -10.77 30.62 3.11
C GLU A 15 -11.21 29.26 3.62
N GLU A 16 -10.79 28.22 2.93
CA GLU A 16 -10.96 26.85 3.38
C GLU A 16 -10.10 26.72 4.65
N ASP A 17 -10.63 27.22 5.76
CA ASP A 17 -10.22 26.79 7.09
C ASP A 17 -10.46 25.28 7.10
N ASP A 18 -9.41 24.52 6.80
CA ASP A 18 -9.42 23.07 6.90
C ASP A 18 -9.85 22.74 8.34
N PRO A 19 -11.00 22.07 8.56
CA PRO A 19 -11.53 21.82 9.89
C PRO A 19 -10.64 20.86 10.73
N PHE A 20 -9.50 20.43 10.20
CA PHE A 20 -8.46 19.71 10.92
C PHE A 20 -7.12 20.44 10.84
N GLU A 21 -6.96 21.50 11.62
CA GLU A 21 -5.64 22.07 11.91
C GLU A 21 -4.71 20.91 12.37
N VAL A 22 -3.72 20.54 11.56
CA VAL A 22 -2.81 19.44 11.87
C VAL A 22 -2.05 19.82 13.13
N ILE A 23 -2.39 19.19 14.25
CA ILE A 23 -1.73 19.44 15.53
C ILE A 23 -0.25 19.08 15.40
N ASP A 24 0.61 20.08 15.67
CA ASP A 24 2.08 19.99 15.54
C ASP A 24 2.53 19.57 14.13
N PRO A 25 2.36 20.43 13.11
CA PRO A 25 2.65 20.06 11.73
C PRO A 25 4.15 19.79 11.57
N LEU A 26 4.50 18.55 11.22
CA LEU A 26 5.87 18.10 11.01
C LEU A 26 6.09 17.73 9.53
N PRO A 27 6.69 18.63 8.73
CA PRO A 27 7.08 18.34 7.35
C PRO A 27 8.09 17.21 7.26
N PHE A 28 8.05 16.49 6.14
CA PHE A 28 9.01 15.43 5.83
C PHE A 28 9.21 15.33 4.33
N THR A 29 10.31 14.70 3.90
CA THR A 29 10.62 14.47 2.48
C THR A 29 11.02 13.03 2.29
N VAL A 30 10.47 12.36 1.28
CA VAL A 30 10.66 10.92 1.07
C VAL A 30 11.64 10.67 -0.07
N ALA A 31 12.69 9.90 0.22
CA ALA A 31 13.50 9.23 -0.79
C ALA A 31 13.11 7.75 -0.82
N PHE A 32 12.50 7.32 -1.91
CA PHE A 32 12.08 5.93 -2.12
C PHE A 32 13.07 5.21 -3.04
N HIS A 33 13.59 4.07 -2.59
CA HIS A 33 14.54 3.27 -3.35
C HIS A 33 14.12 1.80 -3.39
N VAL A 34 13.97 1.27 -4.60
CA VAL A 34 13.78 -0.16 -4.84
C VAL A 34 15.03 -0.71 -5.51
N SER A 35 15.53 -1.85 -5.04
CA SER A 35 16.67 -2.50 -5.69
C SER A 35 16.23 -3.25 -6.95
N GLY A 36 16.97 -3.07 -8.04
CA GLY A 36 16.65 -3.61 -9.37
C GLY A 36 15.88 -2.62 -10.25
N ASP A 37 15.56 -3.05 -11.47
CA ASP A 37 15.08 -2.14 -12.54
C ASP A 37 13.62 -2.42 -12.97
N ASP A 38 12.81 -3.06 -12.10
CA ASP A 38 11.38 -3.32 -12.36
C ASP A 38 10.54 -2.08 -12.02
N GLU A 39 10.37 -1.17 -12.99
CA GLU A 39 9.61 0.07 -12.82
C GLU A 39 8.16 -0.16 -12.40
N ALA A 40 7.54 -1.24 -12.86
CA ALA A 40 6.15 -1.57 -12.50
C ALA A 40 6.05 -1.98 -11.02
N LEU A 41 7.04 -2.74 -10.53
CA LEU A 41 7.15 -3.02 -9.10
C LEU A 41 7.41 -1.74 -8.31
N GLN A 42 8.33 -0.90 -8.76
CA GLN A 42 8.63 0.37 -8.08
C GLN A 42 7.38 1.22 -7.90
N GLY A 43 6.62 1.45 -8.98
CA GLY A 43 5.36 2.20 -8.91
C GLY A 43 4.33 1.55 -7.97
N ALA A 44 4.20 0.22 -7.98
CA ALA A 44 3.30 -0.48 -7.07
C ALA A 44 3.69 -0.34 -5.58
N LEU A 45 4.98 -0.30 -5.28
CA LEU A 45 5.49 -0.12 -3.91
C LEU A 45 5.38 1.34 -3.46
N GLU A 46 5.64 2.30 -4.35
CA GLU A 46 5.45 3.72 -4.12
C GLU A 46 3.98 4.03 -3.79
N SER A 47 3.03 3.58 -4.63
CA SER A 47 1.60 3.78 -4.38
C SER A 47 1.08 3.04 -3.15
N ALA A 48 1.77 2.00 -2.68
CA ALA A 48 1.42 1.33 -1.43
C ALA A 48 1.89 2.12 -0.19
N SER A 49 2.87 3.01 -0.32
CA SER A 49 3.44 3.77 0.80
C SER A 49 2.63 5.03 1.08
N GLY A 50 2.01 5.09 2.27
CA GLY A 50 1.32 6.29 2.72
C GLY A 50 2.25 7.45 3.05
N LEU A 51 3.54 7.18 3.33
CA LEU A 51 4.56 8.21 3.43
C LEU A 51 4.82 8.84 2.06
N TYR A 52 5.05 8.03 1.02
CA TYR A 52 5.34 8.54 -0.32
C TYR A 52 4.16 9.32 -0.92
N GLU A 53 2.96 8.75 -0.88
CA GLU A 53 1.71 9.40 -1.34
C GLU A 53 1.32 10.64 -0.52
N GLY A 54 1.82 10.72 0.72
CA GLY A 54 1.46 11.76 1.69
C GLY A 54 2.50 12.85 1.89
N GLN A 55 3.59 12.87 1.10
CA GLN A 55 4.74 13.74 1.36
C GLN A 55 4.45 15.24 1.21
N ASP A 56 3.39 15.61 0.48
CA ASP A 56 2.97 17.01 0.34
C ASP A 56 2.17 17.53 1.54
N ARG A 57 1.86 16.67 2.52
CA ARG A 57 1.11 17.02 3.73
C ARG A 57 1.92 16.72 4.99
N PRO A 58 2.15 17.72 5.86
CA PRO A 58 2.80 17.50 7.15
C PRO A 58 2.17 16.35 7.96
N ALA A 59 2.98 15.67 8.74
CA ALA A 59 2.50 14.73 9.73
C ALA A 59 2.01 15.46 11.00
N SER A 60 1.17 14.79 11.79
CA SER A 60 0.76 15.27 13.13
C SER A 60 1.85 14.95 14.16
N GLY A 61 2.92 15.74 14.16
CA GLY A 61 4.09 15.61 15.02
C GLY A 61 4.88 14.31 14.83
N THR A 62 5.83 14.07 15.73
CA THR A 62 6.66 12.85 15.75
C THR A 62 5.81 11.58 15.83
N GLY A 63 4.76 11.58 16.67
CA GLY A 63 3.90 10.43 16.86
C GLY A 63 3.12 10.05 15.60
N GLY A 64 2.57 11.04 14.89
CA GLY A 64 1.87 10.83 13.63
C GLY A 64 2.80 10.32 12.53
N LEU A 65 4.01 10.89 12.41
CA LEU A 65 5.00 10.44 11.43
C LEU A 65 5.45 8.99 11.69
N LEU A 66 5.72 8.66 12.95
CA LEU A 66 6.13 7.31 13.36
C LEU A 66 5.02 6.28 13.11
N ALA A 67 3.77 6.64 13.37
CA ALA A 67 2.62 5.79 13.06
C ALA A 67 2.48 5.54 11.55
N ARG A 68 2.63 6.57 10.71
CA ARG A 68 2.64 6.43 9.24
C ARG A 68 3.76 5.49 8.79
N ALA A 69 4.99 5.72 9.25
CA ALA A 69 6.16 4.91 8.91
C ALA A 69 5.98 3.43 9.29
N ARG A 70 5.46 3.16 10.49
CA ARG A 70 5.19 1.78 10.94
C ARG A 70 4.09 1.10 10.14
N GLY A 71 3.06 1.86 9.74
CA GLY A 71 1.99 1.35 8.87
C GLY A 71 2.50 0.94 7.49
N ASP A 72 3.49 1.65 6.97
CA ASP A 72 4.02 1.40 5.63
C ASP A 72 4.79 0.09 5.51
N TYR A 73 5.45 -0.42 6.55
CA TYR A 73 6.02 -1.77 6.51
C TYR A 73 4.99 -2.83 6.08
N ARG A 74 3.78 -2.77 6.64
CA ARG A 74 2.72 -3.74 6.32
C ARG A 74 2.18 -3.53 4.91
N ARG A 75 2.01 -2.27 4.47
CA ARG A 75 1.49 -1.95 3.14
C ARG A 75 2.46 -2.34 2.04
N ILE A 76 3.74 -1.99 2.20
CA ILE A 76 4.81 -2.36 1.26
C ILE A 76 4.98 -3.88 1.22
N LEU A 77 4.97 -4.56 2.37
CA LEU A 77 5.04 -6.02 2.41
C LEU A 77 3.87 -6.68 1.66
N ALA A 78 2.65 -6.18 1.85
CA ALA A 78 1.49 -6.67 1.12
C ALA A 78 1.64 -6.47 -0.40
N ALA A 79 2.15 -5.31 -0.83
CA ALA A 79 2.40 -5.02 -2.24
C ALA A 79 3.50 -5.92 -2.84
N LEU A 80 4.55 -6.24 -2.07
CA LEU A 80 5.56 -7.22 -2.48
C LEU A 80 4.91 -8.60 -2.71
N TYR A 81 4.06 -9.06 -1.78
CA TYR A 81 3.37 -10.35 -1.90
C TYR A 81 2.38 -10.39 -3.07
N ASP A 82 1.66 -9.28 -3.31
CA ASP A 82 0.80 -9.13 -4.48
C ASP A 82 1.58 -9.16 -5.80
N ASN A 83 2.88 -8.89 -5.76
CA ASN A 83 3.78 -8.94 -6.92
C ASN A 83 4.68 -10.20 -6.96
N ALA A 84 4.39 -11.21 -6.13
CA ALA A 84 5.12 -12.48 -6.03
C ALA A 84 6.53 -12.39 -5.42
N TYR A 85 6.81 -11.36 -4.62
CA TYR A 85 8.06 -11.20 -3.89
C TYR A 85 7.86 -11.53 -2.41
N TYR A 86 8.15 -12.76 -2.00
CA TYR A 86 7.89 -13.24 -0.64
C TYR A 86 9.08 -13.09 0.32
N GLY A 87 10.28 -12.83 -0.20
CA GLY A 87 11.52 -12.73 0.57
C GLY A 87 12.07 -11.30 0.67
N GLY A 88 11.21 -10.29 0.56
CA GLY A 88 11.65 -8.90 0.51
C GLY A 88 12.10 -8.35 1.87
N GLU A 89 13.11 -7.48 1.84
CA GLU A 89 13.58 -6.69 2.98
C GLU A 89 13.11 -5.24 2.84
N ILE A 90 12.58 -4.67 3.91
CA ILE A 90 12.07 -3.29 3.96
C ILE A 90 12.79 -2.56 5.10
N SER A 91 13.36 -1.39 4.80
CA SER A 91 13.90 -0.47 5.80
C SER A 91 13.27 0.91 5.59
N ILE A 92 12.77 1.50 6.67
CA ILE A 92 12.17 2.84 6.71
C ILE A 92 12.87 3.63 7.80
N LYS A 93 13.68 4.60 7.39
CA LYS A 93 14.47 5.45 8.30
C LYS A 93 13.93 6.86 8.36
N LEU A 94 13.79 7.40 9.57
CA LEU A 94 13.46 8.79 9.84
C LEU A 94 14.71 9.46 10.40
N ALA A 95 15.23 10.49 9.73
CA ALA A 95 16.49 11.15 10.12
C ALA A 95 17.66 10.18 10.34
N GLY A 96 17.69 9.07 9.60
CA GLY A 96 18.74 8.05 9.67
C GLY A 96 18.51 6.92 10.68
N GLN A 97 17.48 6.99 11.53
CA GLN A 97 17.15 5.94 12.50
C GLN A 97 15.96 5.09 12.04
N GLU A 98 15.98 3.79 12.32
CA GLU A 98 14.94 2.85 11.88
C GLU A 98 13.62 3.09 12.62
N ALA A 99 12.53 3.34 11.88
CA ALA A 99 11.23 3.68 12.46
C ALA A 99 10.63 2.56 13.34
N SER A 100 11.00 1.31 13.11
CA SER A 100 10.58 0.19 13.97
C SER A 100 11.19 0.27 15.37
N GLU A 101 12.38 0.86 15.50
CA GLU A 101 13.16 0.94 16.74
C GLU A 101 12.98 2.26 17.49
N MET A 102 12.43 3.29 16.83
CA MET A 102 12.23 4.62 17.43
C MET A 102 11.15 4.65 18.50
N THR A 103 11.35 5.45 19.54
CA THR A 103 10.37 5.74 20.59
C THR A 103 9.68 7.10 20.30
N LEU A 104 8.61 7.41 21.05
CA LEU A 104 7.84 8.64 20.83
C LEU A 104 8.58 9.92 21.26
N ASP A 105 9.59 9.80 22.10
CA ASP A 105 10.48 10.89 22.55
C ASP A 105 11.64 11.17 21.57
N ALA A 106 11.66 10.50 20.42
CA ALA A 106 12.66 10.73 19.39
C ALA A 106 12.69 12.20 18.95
N ARG A 107 13.89 12.77 18.90
CA ARG A 107 14.11 14.14 18.44
C ARG A 107 14.32 14.14 16.93
N LEU A 108 13.37 14.73 16.22
CA LEU A 108 13.41 14.87 14.77
C LEU A 108 13.70 16.33 14.38
N PRO A 109 14.37 16.57 13.25
CA PRO A 109 14.56 17.93 12.72
C PRO A 109 13.22 18.52 12.23
N ALA A 110 13.17 19.83 12.04
CA ALA A 110 11.96 20.55 11.59
C ALA A 110 11.44 20.09 10.21
N ASN A 111 12.31 19.57 9.35
CA ASN A 111 11.92 18.82 8.15
C ASN A 111 12.63 17.46 8.19
N VAL A 112 11.86 16.39 8.25
CA VAL A 112 12.38 15.04 8.49
C VAL A 112 12.72 14.35 7.16
N PRO A 113 13.99 14.03 6.89
CA PRO A 113 14.31 13.18 5.76
C PRO A 113 13.87 11.75 6.07
N VAL A 114 13.05 11.19 5.19
CA VAL A 114 12.53 9.83 5.26
C VAL A 114 13.17 9.05 4.13
N VAL A 115 13.79 7.92 4.46
CA VAL A 115 14.40 7.04 3.46
C VAL A 115 13.75 5.68 3.53
N ILE A 116 13.06 5.29 2.46
CA ILE A 116 12.45 3.98 2.29
C ILE A 116 13.33 3.19 1.33
N ARG A 117 13.85 2.05 1.80
CA ARG A 117 14.62 1.11 0.98
C ARG A 117 13.93 -0.24 0.94
N VAL A 118 13.70 -0.75 -0.25
CA VAL A 118 13.13 -2.06 -0.48
C VAL A 118 14.08 -2.91 -1.31
N LYS A 119 14.41 -4.10 -0.81
CA LYS A 119 15.07 -5.15 -1.58
C LYS A 119 14.05 -6.27 -1.80
N PRO A 120 13.42 -6.38 -2.97
CA PRO A 120 12.33 -7.34 -3.20
C PRO A 120 12.73 -8.81 -3.05
N GLY A 121 14.01 -9.13 -3.27
CA GLY A 121 14.48 -10.52 -3.33
C GLY A 121 14.04 -11.22 -4.64
N PRO A 122 14.11 -12.56 -4.70
CA PRO A 122 13.70 -13.30 -5.91
C PRO A 122 12.18 -13.24 -6.12
N ARG A 123 11.77 -13.10 -7.38
CA ARG A 123 10.35 -13.21 -7.75
C ARG A 123 9.95 -14.68 -7.89
N PHE A 124 8.92 -15.08 -7.17
CA PHE A 124 8.42 -16.44 -7.20
C PHE A 124 7.42 -16.63 -8.35
N LYS A 125 7.41 -17.84 -8.90
CA LYS A 125 6.43 -18.29 -9.89
C LYS A 125 5.61 -19.40 -9.28
N PHE A 126 4.36 -19.56 -9.73
CA PHE A 126 3.58 -20.73 -9.35
C PHE A 126 4.27 -22.00 -9.87
N GLY A 127 4.44 -22.97 -8.97
CA GLY A 127 4.84 -24.33 -9.32
C GLY A 127 3.68 -25.11 -9.96
N VAL A 128 3.86 -26.42 -10.10
CA VAL A 128 2.80 -27.31 -10.58
C VAL A 128 1.74 -27.47 -9.49
N ALA A 129 0.53 -26.95 -9.71
CA ALA A 129 -0.62 -27.27 -8.88
C ALA A 129 -1.09 -28.70 -9.19
N ARG A 130 -1.21 -29.54 -8.15
CA ARG A 130 -1.84 -30.87 -8.27
C ARG A 130 -3.12 -30.88 -7.45
N ILE A 131 -4.22 -31.25 -8.08
CA ILE A 131 -5.50 -31.47 -7.41
C ILE A 131 -5.52 -32.93 -6.95
N VAL A 132 -5.69 -33.15 -5.65
CA VAL A 132 -5.90 -34.49 -5.08
C VAL A 132 -7.39 -34.65 -4.83
N ASN A 133 -7.96 -35.78 -5.27
CA ASN A 133 -9.40 -36.04 -5.30
C ASN A 133 -10.18 -35.00 -6.15
N PRO A 134 -9.89 -34.89 -7.46
CA PRO A 134 -10.66 -34.02 -8.32
C PRO A 134 -12.15 -34.43 -8.30
N PRO A 135 -13.06 -33.47 -8.53
CA PRO A 135 -14.47 -33.80 -8.69
C PRO A 135 -14.64 -34.89 -9.76
N PRO A 136 -15.67 -35.75 -9.64
CA PRO A 136 -15.96 -36.74 -10.65
C PRO A 136 -16.06 -36.05 -12.02
N VAL A 137 -15.49 -36.68 -13.04
CA VAL A 137 -15.59 -36.21 -14.42
C VAL A 137 -17.07 -36.15 -14.78
N LYS A 138 -17.54 -35.06 -15.41
CA LYS A 138 -18.96 -34.89 -15.79
C LYS A 138 -19.50 -36.18 -16.42
N VAL A 139 -20.53 -36.77 -15.82
CA VAL A 139 -21.11 -38.04 -16.30
C VAL A 139 -22.40 -37.81 -17.12
N GLY A 140 -22.93 -36.58 -17.18
CA GLY A 140 -24.15 -36.25 -17.93
C GLY A 140 -24.20 -34.84 -18.49
N GLU A 141 -25.11 -34.59 -19.42
CA GLU A 141 -25.32 -33.29 -20.09
C GLU A 141 -25.81 -32.19 -19.12
N ASP A 142 -26.41 -32.59 -17.98
CA ASP A 142 -26.87 -31.68 -16.90
C ASP A 142 -25.83 -31.46 -15.79
N ASP A 143 -24.62 -32.02 -15.94
CA ASP A 143 -23.59 -31.98 -14.89
C ASP A 143 -22.77 -30.68 -15.00
N GLU A 144 -23.17 -29.64 -14.27
CA GLU A 144 -22.45 -28.36 -14.20
C GLU A 144 -21.31 -28.41 -13.17
N VAL A 145 -20.19 -29.08 -13.48
CA VAL A 145 -18.94 -28.77 -12.78
C VAL A 145 -18.32 -27.51 -13.40
N GLU A 146 -18.31 -26.43 -12.62
CA GLU A 146 -17.63 -25.19 -12.97
C GLU A 146 -16.12 -25.45 -12.84
N ASP A 147 -15.37 -25.47 -13.95
CA ASP A 147 -13.91 -25.73 -13.98
C ASP A 147 -13.15 -24.52 -13.43
N LYS A 148 -13.31 -24.26 -12.13
CA LYS A 148 -12.78 -23.07 -11.45
C LYS A 148 -11.27 -23.13 -11.22
N VAL A 149 -10.65 -24.29 -11.39
CA VAL A 149 -9.28 -24.52 -10.91
C VAL A 149 -8.25 -24.27 -12.00
N GLY A 150 -8.55 -24.63 -13.26
CA GLY A 150 -7.62 -24.44 -14.39
C GLY A 150 -7.31 -22.98 -14.70
N ASP A 151 -8.24 -22.06 -14.42
CA ASP A 151 -8.07 -20.64 -14.75
C ASP A 151 -7.34 -19.83 -13.67
N ALA A 152 -7.20 -20.35 -12.44
CA ALA A 152 -6.61 -19.62 -11.31
C ALA A 152 -5.11 -19.90 -11.08
N PHE A 153 -4.61 -21.05 -11.52
CA PHE A 153 -3.24 -21.50 -11.26
C PHE A 153 -2.57 -22.06 -12.52
N ARG A 154 -1.72 -21.25 -13.16
CA ARG A 154 -0.93 -21.68 -14.33
C ARG A 154 0.54 -21.81 -13.93
N PRO A 155 1.16 -23.00 -14.11
CA PRO A 155 2.58 -23.17 -13.86
C PRO A 155 3.41 -22.16 -14.67
N GLY A 156 4.32 -21.45 -14.00
CA GLY A 156 5.19 -20.45 -14.63
C GLY A 156 4.69 -19.00 -14.60
N GLU A 157 3.43 -18.74 -14.23
CA GLU A 157 2.91 -17.38 -14.00
C GLU A 157 3.32 -16.81 -12.61
N ARG A 158 3.10 -15.50 -12.40
CA ARG A 158 3.39 -14.81 -11.13
C ARG A 158 2.53 -15.41 -10.00
N ALA A 159 3.16 -15.77 -8.90
CA ALA A 159 2.43 -16.18 -7.70
C ALA A 159 1.88 -14.96 -6.95
N ASN A 160 0.64 -14.53 -7.21
CA ASN A 160 0.03 -13.41 -6.48
C ASN A 160 -0.95 -13.88 -5.39
N ALA A 161 -1.13 -13.06 -4.35
CA ALA A 161 -2.04 -13.36 -3.25
C ALA A 161 -3.50 -12.95 -3.51
N ARG A 162 -3.78 -12.09 -4.49
CA ARG A 162 -5.05 -11.35 -4.63
C ARG A 162 -5.93 -11.66 -5.84
N ARG A 163 -5.75 -12.78 -6.55
CA ARG A 163 -6.64 -13.09 -7.68
C ARG A 163 -8.05 -13.53 -7.23
N HIS A 164 -8.90 -12.58 -6.86
CA HIS A 164 -10.35 -12.76 -6.69
C HIS A 164 -11.08 -12.43 -8.00
N HIS A 165 -11.80 -13.42 -8.53
CA HIS A 165 -12.63 -13.28 -9.71
C HIS A 165 -13.87 -12.42 -9.40
N ARG A 166 -13.98 -11.23 -10.00
CA ARG A 166 -15.20 -10.41 -9.95
C ARG A 166 -16.21 -11.04 -10.92
N ARG A 167 -17.22 -11.75 -10.38
CA ARG A 167 -18.35 -12.24 -11.19
C ARG A 167 -19.05 -11.04 -11.82
N SER A 168 -18.97 -10.93 -13.14
CA SER A 168 -19.90 -10.09 -13.91
C SER A 168 -21.23 -10.83 -13.96
N SER A 169 -22.15 -10.46 -13.06
CA SER A 169 -23.56 -10.81 -13.23
C SER A 169 -24.08 -10.06 -14.46
N ARG A 170 -24.29 -10.77 -15.58
CA ARG A 170 -25.17 -10.29 -16.63
C ARG A 170 -26.46 -11.08 -16.55
N LEU A 171 -27.53 -10.30 -16.32
CA LEU A 171 -28.96 -10.56 -16.46
C LEU A 171 -29.58 -11.59 -15.50
#